data_AF-A0A0D0BXM1-F1
#
_entry.id   AF-A0A0D0BXM1-F1
#
_cell.length_a   1.000
_cell.length_b   1.000
_cell.length_c   1.000
_cell.angle_alpha   90.00
_cell.angle_beta   90.00
_cell.angle_gamma   90.00
#
_symmetry.space_group_name_H-M   'P 1'
#
loop_
_entity.id
_entity.type
_entity.pdbx_description
1 polymer ?
#
loop_
_entity_poly.entity_id
_entity_poly.type
_entity_poly.pdbx_seq_one_letter_code
_entity_poly.pdbx_strand_id
1 'polypeptide(L)'
;MKASQLPLLKHFADHCPHLLHQRVRVNPNIFNHILDQISDHPIFSNQSHNRQLPVAIQLAIFLNHAGHYVNAISPEYVAQWAGVSTGSVINCTNRVMVA
;
A
#
# COMPACT_ATOMS: atom_id res chain seq x y z
N MET A 1 8.25 -19.58 1.37
CA MET A 1 8.07 -18.11 1.40
C MET A 1 7.21 -17.72 0.21
N LYS A 2 6.10 -16.98 0.41
CA LYS A 2 5.38 -16.37 -0.72
C LYS A 2 6.19 -15.16 -1.18
N ALA A 3 6.44 -15.02 -2.48
CA ALA A 3 7.14 -13.87 -3.04
C ALA A 3 6.28 -12.60 -2.87
N SER A 4 6.93 -11.48 -2.52
CA SER A 4 6.28 -10.17 -2.37
C SER A 4 5.47 -9.85 -3.63
N GLN A 5 4.23 -9.43 -3.44
CA GLN A 5 3.36 -9.01 -4.54
C GLN A 5 3.52 -7.51 -4.87
N LEU A 6 4.32 -6.77 -4.10
CA LEU A 6 4.53 -5.32 -4.31
C LEU A 6 5.13 -4.98 -5.68
N PRO A 7 6.16 -5.70 -6.19
CA PRO A 7 6.72 -5.40 -7.52
C PRO A 7 5.69 -5.60 -8.65
N LEU A 8 4.66 -6.41 -8.41
CA LEU A 8 3.62 -6.71 -9.38
C LEU A 8 2.51 -5.66 -9.39
N LEU A 9 2.42 -4.76 -8.40
CA LEU A 9 1.37 -3.74 -8.34
C LEU A 9 1.37 -2.83 -9.57
N LYS A 10 2.56 -2.40 -10.01
CA LYS A 10 2.70 -1.60 -11.23
C LYS A 10 2.23 -2.38 -12.47
N HIS A 11 2.70 -3.61 -12.62
CA HIS A 11 2.28 -4.50 -13.71
C HIS A 11 0.76 -4.76 -13.70
N PHE A 12 0.13 -4.89 -12.52
CA PHE A 12 -1.31 -5.06 -12.41
C PHE A 12 -2.06 -3.78 -12.79
N ALA A 13 -1.58 -2.60 -12.43
CA ALA A 13 -2.18 -1.34 -12.87
C ALA A 13 -2.19 -1.24 -14.41
N ASP A 14 -1.07 -1.59 -15.04
CA ASP A 14 -0.85 -1.38 -16.48
C ASP A 14 -1.51 -2.46 -17.36
N HIS A 15 -1.56 -3.72 -16.90
CA HIS A 15 -1.97 -4.85 -17.73
C HIS A 15 -3.16 -5.66 -17.19
N CYS A 16 -3.41 -5.63 -15.88
CA CYS A 16 -4.41 -6.48 -15.23
C CYS A 16 -5.17 -5.74 -14.11
N PRO A 17 -5.96 -4.70 -14.43
CA PRO A 17 -6.59 -3.82 -13.43
C PRO A 17 -7.55 -4.56 -12.47
N HIS A 18 -8.12 -5.68 -12.93
CA HIS A 18 -8.94 -6.57 -12.09
C HIS A 18 -8.13 -7.22 -10.95
N LEU A 19 -6.86 -7.58 -11.19
CA LEU A 19 -5.97 -8.11 -10.15
C LEU A 19 -5.59 -7.02 -9.15
N LEU A 20 -5.34 -5.80 -9.61
CA LEU A 20 -5.11 -4.66 -8.72
C LEU A 20 -6.32 -4.47 -7.80
N HIS A 21 -7.53 -4.41 -8.36
CA HIS A 21 -8.77 -4.27 -7.60
C HIS A 21 -8.96 -5.41 -6.58
N GLN A 22 -8.64 -6.65 -6.92
CA GLN A 22 -8.71 -7.76 -5.95
C GLN A 22 -7.76 -7.59 -4.76
N ARG A 23 -6.61 -6.92 -4.96
CA ARG A 23 -5.62 -6.70 -3.90
C ARG A 23 -5.94 -5.47 -3.05
N VAL A 24 -6.24 -4.33 -3.66
CA VAL A 24 -6.43 -3.05 -2.94
C VAL A 24 -7.88 -2.65 -2.74
N ARG A 25 -8.84 -3.43 -3.29
CA ARG A 25 -10.30 -3.23 -3.15
C ARG A 25 -10.83 -1.88 -3.65
N VAL A 26 -10.04 -1.16 -4.43
CA VAL A 26 -10.44 0.08 -5.10
C VAL A 26 -10.14 0.00 -6.59
N ASN A 27 -10.90 0.76 -7.38
CA ASN A 27 -10.65 0.90 -8.80
C ASN A 27 -9.30 1.60 -9.05
N PRO A 28 -8.49 1.19 -10.06
CA PRO A 28 -7.24 1.88 -10.41
C PRO A 28 -7.36 3.40 -10.54
N ASN A 29 -8.46 3.93 -11.09
CA ASN A 29 -8.66 5.37 -11.24
C ASN A 29 -8.82 6.06 -9.88
N ILE A 30 -9.54 5.43 -8.95
CA ILE A 30 -9.68 5.93 -7.57
C ILE A 30 -8.35 5.84 -6.83
N PHE A 31 -7.61 4.74 -7.03
CA PHE A 31 -6.28 4.57 -6.46
C PHE A 31 -5.34 5.71 -6.88
N ASN A 32 -5.28 6.00 -8.19
CA ASN A 32 -4.45 7.09 -8.71
C ASN A 32 -4.92 8.45 -8.19
N HIS A 33 -6.24 8.68 -8.12
CA HIS A 33 -6.77 9.94 -7.59
C HIS A 33 -6.40 10.16 -6.11
N ILE A 34 -6.48 9.12 -5.27
CA ILE A 34 -6.02 9.20 -3.88
C ILE A 34 -4.52 9.43 -3.83
N LEU A 35 -3.76 8.70 -4.65
CA LEU A 35 -2.31 8.84 -4.73
C LEU A 35 -1.91 10.27 -5.06
N ASP A 36 -2.54 10.89 -6.04
CA ASP A 36 -2.28 12.28 -6.45
C ASP A 36 -2.56 13.26 -5.30
N GLN A 37 -3.60 13.02 -4.49
CA GLN A 37 -3.94 13.88 -3.36
C GLN A 37 -2.92 13.80 -2.22
N ILE A 38 -2.34 12.62 -1.97
CA ILE A 38 -1.47 12.40 -0.80
C ILE A 38 0.03 12.47 -1.13
N SER A 39 0.42 12.43 -2.42
CA SER A 39 1.82 12.28 -2.83
C SER A 39 2.74 13.39 -2.35
N ASP A 40 2.23 14.62 -2.25
CA ASP A 40 3.00 15.80 -1.82
C ASP A 40 2.97 16.00 -0.30
N HIS A 41 2.30 15.13 0.46
CA HIS A 41 2.18 15.29 1.90
C HIS A 41 3.54 15.05 2.59
N PRO A 42 3.99 15.97 3.49
CA PRO A 42 5.33 15.90 4.09
C PRO A 42 5.56 14.65 4.93
N ILE A 43 4.52 13.95 5.39
CA ILE A 43 4.63 12.69 6.14
C ILE A 43 5.34 11.57 5.36
N PHE A 44 5.31 11.62 4.03
CA PHE A 44 5.98 10.65 3.16
C PHE A 44 7.42 11.02 2.84
N SER A 45 7.84 12.24 3.18
CA SER A 45 9.21 12.68 3.14
C SER A 45 9.80 12.57 4.55
N ASN A 46 10.95 11.94 4.69
CA ASN A 46 11.80 12.28 5.83
C ASN A 46 13.12 12.80 5.27
N GLN A 47 13.71 13.76 5.97
CA GLN A 47 15.01 14.33 5.61
C GLN A 47 16.16 13.36 5.90
N SER A 48 15.91 12.06 5.94
CA SER A 48 16.92 11.04 6.20
C SER A 48 17.36 10.37 4.91
N HIS A 49 18.61 9.93 4.87
CA HIS A 49 19.16 9.13 3.76
C HIS A 49 18.58 7.71 3.67
N ASN A 50 17.59 7.35 4.50
CA ASN A 50 17.02 6.01 4.51
C ASN A 50 15.98 5.85 3.40
N ARG A 51 16.07 4.74 2.67
CA ARG A 51 15.14 4.40 1.59
C ARG A 51 13.75 4.11 2.15
N GLN A 52 12.83 5.06 2.01
CA GLN A 52 11.42 4.84 2.31
C GLN A 52 10.73 4.11 1.15
N LEU A 53 9.63 3.41 1.47
CA LEU A 53 8.76 2.86 0.44
C LEU A 53 8.08 4.00 -0.35
N PRO A 54 7.95 3.89 -1.67
CA PRO A 54 7.16 4.81 -2.48
C PRO A 54 5.74 5.01 -1.93
N VAL A 55 5.18 6.21 -2.05
CA VAL A 55 3.82 6.55 -1.56
C VAL A 55 2.77 5.58 -2.09
N ALA A 56 2.84 5.23 -3.38
CA ALA A 56 1.96 4.24 -4.00
C ALA A 56 2.00 2.86 -3.30
N ILE A 57 3.18 2.44 -2.83
CA ILE A 57 3.31 1.18 -2.09
C ILE A 57 2.70 1.32 -0.69
N GLN A 58 2.93 2.44 -0.01
CA GLN A 58 2.34 2.69 1.31
C GLN A 58 0.80 2.71 1.22
N LEU A 59 0.25 3.38 0.20
CA LEU A 59 -1.18 3.41 -0.10
C LEU A 59 -1.74 2.02 -0.41
N ALA A 60 -1.06 1.22 -1.22
CA ALA A 60 -1.50 -0.14 -1.53
C ALA A 60 -1.53 -1.05 -0.29
N ILE A 61 -0.54 -0.92 0.61
CA ILE A 61 -0.51 -1.63 1.88
C ILE A 61 -1.68 -1.20 2.76
N PHE A 62 -1.91 0.11 2.88
CA PHE A 62 -3.04 0.65 3.64
C PHE A 62 -4.38 0.15 3.11
N LEU A 63 -4.62 0.22 1.81
CA LEU A 63 -5.88 -0.20 1.19
C LEU A 63 -6.08 -1.72 1.24
N ASN A 64 -5.02 -2.52 1.12
CA ASN A 64 -5.11 -3.95 1.36
C ASN A 64 -5.51 -4.24 2.82
N HIS A 65 -4.89 -3.55 3.78
CA HIS A 65 -5.19 -3.69 5.20
C HIS A 65 -6.63 -3.25 5.54
N ALA A 66 -7.05 -2.06 5.08
CA ALA A 66 -8.36 -1.46 5.33
C ALA A 66 -9.50 -2.17 4.57
N GLY A 67 -9.25 -2.62 3.34
CA GLY A 67 -10.23 -3.36 2.54
C GLY A 67 -10.62 -4.71 3.13
N HIS A 68 -9.84 -5.22 4.09
CA HIS A 68 -10.12 -6.44 4.84
C HIS A 68 -10.61 -6.19 6.27
N TYR A 69 -10.84 -4.93 6.68
CA TYR A 69 -11.20 -4.57 8.07
C TYR A 69 -12.55 -5.13 8.52
N VAL A 70 -13.45 -5.48 7.59
CA VAL A 70 -14.68 -6.25 7.88
C VAL A 70 -14.37 -7.62 8.51
N ASN A 71 -13.12 -8.10 8.40
CA ASN A 71 -12.67 -9.40 8.89
C ASN A 71 -11.44 -9.36 9.81
N ALA A 72 -11.12 -8.20 10.41
CA ALA A 72 -10.00 -8.01 11.35
C ALA A 72 -8.69 -8.68 10.90
N ILE A 73 -8.25 -8.38 9.67
CA ILE A 73 -7.02 -9.00 9.15
C ILE A 73 -5.81 -8.51 9.96
N SER A 74 -4.96 -9.44 10.37
CA SER A 74 -3.82 -9.09 11.19
C SER A 74 -2.74 -8.36 10.34
N PRO A 75 -2.02 -7.39 10.92
CA PRO A 75 -0.90 -6.73 10.25
C PRO A 75 0.18 -7.70 9.74
N GLU A 76 0.35 -8.86 10.39
CA GLU A 76 1.27 -9.93 9.99
C GLU A 76 0.87 -10.57 8.66
N TYR A 77 -0.44 -10.74 8.41
CA TYR A 77 -0.93 -11.26 7.14
C TYR A 77 -0.62 -10.29 6.00
N VAL A 78 -0.87 -9.00 6.22
CA VAL A 78 -0.55 -7.94 5.23
C VAL A 78 0.96 -7.86 5.01
N ALA A 79 1.75 -8.01 6.07
CA ALA A 79 3.21 -8.04 6.00
C ALA A 79 3.70 -9.22 5.14
N GLN A 80 3.09 -10.40 5.28
CA GLN A 80 3.40 -11.56 4.44
C GLN A 80 3.00 -11.34 2.98
N TRP A 81 1.86 -10.69 2.72
CA TRP A 81 1.43 -10.35 1.36
C TRP A 81 2.37 -9.35 0.67
N ALA A 82 2.74 -8.30 1.41
CA ALA A 82 3.61 -7.23 0.92
C ALA A 82 5.10 -7.62 0.94
N GLY A 83 5.49 -8.65 1.69
CA GLY A 83 6.90 -9.00 1.88
C GLY A 83 7.69 -7.92 2.62
N VAL A 84 7.06 -7.27 3.61
CA VAL A 84 7.66 -6.24 4.48
C VAL A 84 7.52 -6.66 5.95
N SER A 85 8.12 -5.92 6.88
CA SER A 85 7.90 -6.19 8.32
C SER A 85 6.53 -5.71 8.78
N THR A 86 5.98 -6.31 9.84
CA THR A 86 4.73 -5.85 10.49
C THR A 86 4.80 -4.38 10.89
N GLY A 87 5.94 -3.95 11.45
CA GLY A 87 6.17 -2.53 11.77
C GLY A 87 6.12 -1.62 10.53
N SER A 88 6.55 -2.11 9.37
CA SER A 88 6.40 -1.36 8.11
C SER A 88 4.94 -1.22 7.70
N VAL A 89 4.12 -2.26 7.88
CA VAL A 89 2.67 -2.20 7.62
C VAL A 89 2.00 -1.15 8.51
N ILE A 90 2.32 -1.16 9.81
CA ILE A 90 1.79 -0.19 10.78
C ILE A 90 2.21 1.23 10.40
N ASN A 91 3.49 1.44 10.08
CA ASN A 91 3.99 2.76 9.66
C ASN A 91 3.33 3.25 8.37
N CYS A 92 3.17 2.39 7.36
CA CYS A 92 2.46 2.75 6.12
C CYS A 92 1.00 3.11 6.41
N THR A 93 0.33 2.33 7.26
CA THR A 93 -1.06 2.57 7.66
C THR A 93 -1.20 3.93 8.34
N ASN A 94 -0.36 4.22 9.33
CA ASN A 94 -0.40 5.49 10.06
C ASN A 94 -0.11 6.70 9.16
N ARG A 95 0.85 6.59 8.24
CA ARG A 95 1.19 7.69 7.33
C ARG A 95 0.06 8.02 6.37
N VAL A 96 -0.57 6.99 5.78
CA VAL A 96 -1.70 7.17 4.86
C VAL A 96 -2.95 7.67 5.58
N MET A 97 -3.15 7.29 6.85
CA MET A 97 -4.26 7.83 7.67
C MET A 97 -4.08 9.30 8.05
N VAL A 98 -2.83 9.81 8.07
CA VAL A 98 -2.51 11.19 8.45
C VAL A 98 -2.50 12.15 7.25
N ALA A 99 -2.08 11.66 6.09
CA ALA A 99 -2.03 12.43 4.84
C ALA A 99 -3.43 12.68 4.26
#